data_AF-A0A5M6D858-F1
#
_entry.id   AF-A0A5M6D858-F1
#
_cell.length_a   1.000
_cell.length_b   1.000
_cell.length_c   1.000
_cell.angle_alpha   90.00
_cell.angle_beta   90.00
_cell.angle_gamma   90.00
#
_symmetry.space_group_name_H-M   'P 1'
#
loop_
_entity.id
_entity.type
_entity.pdbx_description
1 polymer ?
#
loop_
_entity_poly.entity_id
_entity_poly.type
_entity_poly.pdbx_seq_one_letter_code
_entity_poly.pdbx_strand_id
1 'polypeptide(L)'
;MKKIFTKVIKPFLPKYEVICTNYQLIPGLPVNKNQMRHTFEKGASQEALNFYGKVIASDFTKAMAPVEVSLKKGRRIIQKVQIGPVDELQRYKMVSVN
;
A
#
# COMPACT_ATOMS: atom_id res chain seq x y z
N MET A 1 18.25 28.58 -3.88
CA MET A 1 18.27 28.75 -2.40
C MET A 1 17.19 27.97 -1.62
N LYS A 2 16.26 27.23 -2.24
CA LYS A 2 15.16 26.50 -1.54
C LYS A 2 15.57 25.28 -0.69
N LYS A 3 16.80 24.76 -0.83
CA LYS A 3 17.23 23.47 -0.23
C LYS A 3 17.53 23.54 1.28
N ILE A 4 17.79 24.72 1.83
CA ILE A 4 18.17 24.87 3.25
C ILE A 4 16.91 24.83 4.14
N PHE A 5 15.85 25.54 3.76
CA PHE A 5 14.56 25.52 4.46
C PHE A 5 13.93 24.12 4.52
N THR A 6 14.09 23.31 3.48
CA THR A 6 13.56 21.93 3.46
C THR A 6 14.16 21.03 4.53
N LYS A 7 15.41 21.24 4.98
CA LYS A 7 16.04 20.40 6.02
C LYS A 7 15.45 20.63 7.41
N VAL A 8 14.99 21.85 7.71
CA VAL A 8 14.47 22.23 9.03
C VAL A 8 13.02 21.73 9.23
N ILE A 9 12.21 21.72 8.15
CA ILE A 9 10.81 21.26 8.20
C ILE A 9 10.65 19.74 7.99
N LYS A 10 11.68 19.05 7.49
CA LYS A 10 11.71 17.59 7.26
C LYS A 10 11.16 16.75 8.43
N PRO A 11 11.45 17.02 9.72
CA PRO A 11 10.89 16.22 10.81
C PRO A 11 9.36 16.33 10.96
N PHE A 12 8.76 17.44 10.52
CA PHE A 12 7.32 17.68 10.59
C PHE A 12 6.57 17.24 9.33
N LEU A 13 7.29 16.92 8.25
CA LEU A 13 6.68 16.41 7.04
C LEU A 13 6.13 14.99 7.26
N PRO A 14 4.99 14.67 6.63
CA PRO A 14 4.37 13.36 6.77
C PRO A 14 5.23 12.27 6.10
N LYS A 15 5.22 11.08 6.71
CA LYS A 15 5.75 9.86 6.10
C LYS A 15 4.76 9.35 5.05
N TYR A 16 5.27 8.71 4.01
CA TYR A 16 4.46 8.04 3.01
C TYR A 16 4.76 6.54 3.05
N GLU A 17 3.74 5.71 2.86
CA GLU A 17 3.86 4.26 2.86
C GLU A 17 3.02 3.71 1.71
N VAL A 18 3.57 2.76 0.95
CA VAL A 18 2.81 1.97 -0.02
C VAL A 18 2.66 0.57 0.56
N ILE A 19 1.42 0.15 0.76
CA ILE A 19 1.06 -1.14 1.33
C ILE A 19 0.42 -1.97 0.23
N CYS A 20 1.04 -3.10 -0.10
CA CYS A 20 0.48 -4.10 -0.98
C CYS A 20 -0.06 -5.24 -0.11
N THR A 21 -1.36 -5.48 -0.17
CA THR A 21 -2.03 -6.57 0.54
C THR A 21 -2.46 -7.62 -0.48
N ASN A 22 -1.89 -8.81 -0.40
CA ASN A 22 -2.30 -9.95 -1.19
C ASN A 22 -3.24 -10.84 -0.35
N TYR A 23 -4.33 -11.31 -0.98
CA TYR A 23 -5.27 -12.21 -0.36
C TYR A 23 -5.09 -13.62 -0.93
N GLN A 24 -4.74 -14.57 -0.07
CA GLN A 24 -4.62 -15.97 -0.44
C GLN A 24 -5.87 -16.73 -0.01
N LEU A 25 -6.47 -17.42 -0.97
CA LEU A 25 -7.65 -18.27 -0.77
C LEU A 25 -7.24 -19.73 -0.88
N ILE A 26 -7.37 -20.45 0.22
CA ILE A 26 -7.19 -21.90 0.26
C ILE A 26 -8.54 -22.49 0.67
N PRO A 27 -9.17 -23.33 -0.17
CA PRO A 27 -10.44 -23.98 0.19
C PRO A 27 -10.35 -24.71 1.53
N GLY A 28 -11.38 -24.54 2.38
CA GLY A 28 -11.42 -25.15 3.71
C GLY A 28 -10.61 -24.42 4.79
N LEU A 29 -9.83 -23.40 4.43
CA LEU A 29 -9.12 -22.53 5.38
C LEU A 29 -9.66 -21.09 5.31
N PRO A 30 -9.53 -20.31 6.40
CA PRO A 30 -9.86 -18.89 6.36
C PRO A 30 -8.98 -18.11 5.38
N VAL A 31 -9.50 -17.00 4.88
CA VAL A 31 -8.75 -16.12 3.97
C VAL A 31 -7.53 -15.56 4.71
N ASN A 32 -6.35 -15.78 4.13
CA ASN A 32 -5.09 -15.24 4.65
C ASN A 32 -4.76 -13.92 3.94
N LYS A 33 -4.23 -12.95 4.70
CA LYS A 33 -3.76 -11.66 4.19
C LYS A 33 -2.25 -11.57 4.35
N ASN A 34 -1.53 -11.35 3.27
CA ASN A 34 -0.11 -11.04 3.31
C ASN A 34 0.09 -9.56 2.99
N GLN A 35 0.76 -8.83 3.88
CA GLN A 35 0.99 -7.39 3.73
C GLN A 35 2.47 -7.10 3.53
N MET A 36 2.82 -6.55 2.37
CA MET A 36 4.13 -5.97 2.11
C MET A 36 4.05 -4.45 2.24
N ARG A 37 4.82 -3.89 3.18
CA ARG A 37 4.89 -2.45 3.42
C ARG A 37 6.22 -1.89 2.91
N HIS A 38 6.14 -0.88 2.06
CA HIS A 38 7.28 -0.07 1.67
C HIS A 38 7.13 1.35 2.23
N THR A 39 8.04 1.72 3.13
CA THR A 39 8.01 3.01 3.84
C THR A 39 9.00 3.98 3.20
N PHE A 40 8.55 5.19 2.90
CA PHE A 40 9.37 6.26 2.34
C PHE A 40 9.80 7.26 3.41
N GLU A 41 10.80 8.07 3.08
CA GLU A 41 11.23 9.18 3.93
C GLU A 41 10.14 10.26 4.10
N LYS A 42 10.30 11.07 5.16
CA LYS A 42 9.40 12.21 5.42
C LYS A 42 9.46 13.21 4.27
N GLY A 43 8.30 13.55 3.71
CA GLY A 43 8.20 14.50 2.60
C GLY A 43 8.43 13.90 1.21
N ALA A 44 8.67 12.59 1.09
CA ALA A 44 8.88 11.89 -0.19
C ALA A 44 7.56 11.62 -0.95
N SER A 45 6.74 12.66 -1.13
CA SER A 45 5.41 12.52 -1.74
C SER A 45 5.48 12.09 -3.20
N GLN A 46 6.40 12.67 -3.98
CA GLN A 46 6.51 12.38 -5.41
C GLN A 46 7.05 10.97 -5.65
N GLU A 47 8.05 10.57 -4.85
CA GLU A 47 8.62 9.22 -4.91
C GLU A 47 7.57 8.16 -4.58
N ALA A 48 6.79 8.38 -3.52
CA ALA A 48 5.73 7.47 -3.12
C ALA A 48 4.62 7.35 -4.18
N LEU A 49 4.20 8.47 -4.80
CA LEU A 49 3.22 8.46 -5.89
C LEU A 49 3.75 7.75 -7.14
N ASN A 50 5.01 8.01 -7.51
CA ASN A 50 5.63 7.36 -8.66
C ASN A 50 5.78 5.86 -8.42
N PHE A 51 6.19 5.45 -7.22
CA PHE A 51 6.27 4.03 -6.87
C PHE A 51 4.90 3.38 -6.85
N TYR A 52 3.89 4.03 -6.25
CA TYR A 52 2.51 3.55 -6.27
C TYR A 52 2.02 3.31 -7.70
N GLY A 53 2.22 4.29 -8.60
CA GLY A 53 1.90 4.17 -10.02
C GLY A 53 2.59 2.99 -10.70
N LYS A 54 3.87 2.75 -10.39
CA LYS A 54 4.61 1.59 -10.91
C LYS A 54 4.04 0.27 -10.41
N VAL A 55 3.68 0.19 -9.12
CA VAL A 55 3.13 -1.03 -8.52
C VAL A 55 1.77 -1.36 -9.13
N ILE A 56 0.87 -0.38 -9.29
CA ILE A 56 -0.45 -0.64 -9.89
C ILE A 56 -0.36 -0.97 -11.39
N ALA A 57 0.60 -0.37 -12.11
CA ALA A 57 0.78 -0.61 -13.54
C ALA A 57 1.50 -1.93 -13.83
N SER A 58 2.27 -2.44 -12.87
CA SER A 58 3.06 -3.67 -13.01
C SER A 58 2.18 -4.87 -13.30
N ASP A 59 2.49 -5.59 -14.38
CA ASP A 59 1.79 -6.81 -14.73
C ASP A 59 2.02 -7.93 -13.72
N PHE A 60 3.15 -7.90 -13.00
CA PHE A 60 3.39 -8.80 -11.87
C PHE A 60 2.35 -8.59 -10.75
N THR A 61 2.05 -7.34 -10.42
CA THR A 61 1.05 -7.02 -9.39
C THR A 61 -0.37 -7.42 -9.83
N LYS A 62 -0.68 -7.27 -11.11
CA LYS A 62 -1.95 -7.74 -11.67
C LYS A 62 -2.06 -9.27 -11.70
N ALA A 63 -0.98 -9.97 -12.02
CA ALA A 63 -0.94 -11.44 -12.03
C ALA A 63 -1.09 -12.05 -10.64
N MET A 64 -0.76 -11.29 -9.58
CA MET A 64 -0.93 -11.71 -8.19
C MET A 64 -2.35 -11.51 -7.63
N ALA A 65 -3.32 -11.07 -8.45
CA ALA A 65 -4.70 -10.88 -8.00
C ALA A 65 -5.24 -12.11 -7.26
N PRO A 66 -5.93 -11.96 -6.12
CA PRO A 66 -6.54 -10.74 -5.58
C PRO A 66 -5.59 -9.90 -4.71
N VAL A 67 -5.37 -8.64 -5.10
CA VAL A 67 -4.42 -7.72 -4.44
C VAL A 67 -5.04 -6.34 -4.24
N GLU A 68 -4.75 -5.74 -3.09
CA GLU A 68 -5.07 -4.36 -2.75
C GLU A 68 -3.78 -3.55 -2.59
N VAL A 69 -3.68 -2.42 -3.31
CA VAL A 69 -2.55 -1.50 -3.18
C VAL A 69 -3.05 -0.19 -2.60
N SER A 70 -2.53 0.16 -1.42
CA SER A 70 -2.91 1.35 -0.65
C SER A 70 -1.71 2.29 -0.50
N LEU A 71 -1.89 3.56 -0.86
CA LEU A 71 -0.96 4.65 -0.57
C LEU A 71 -1.41 5.40 0.67
N LYS A 72 -0.55 5.46 1.69
CA LYS A 72 -0.81 6.09 2.98
C LYS A 72 0.11 7.29 3.18
N LYS A 73 -0.42 8.35 3.78
CA LYS A 73 0.29 9.53 4.25
C LYS A 73 0.04 9.71 5.74
N GLY A 74 1.09 9.50 6.53
CA GLY A 74 1.00 9.44 7.99
C GLY A 74 0.02 8.35 8.43
N ARG A 75 -1.14 8.76 8.96
CA ARG A 75 -2.20 7.84 9.42
C ARG A 75 -3.36 7.66 8.43
N ARG A 76 -3.39 8.42 7.33
CA ARG A 76 -4.52 8.43 6.38
C ARG A 76 -4.16 7.70 5.08
N ILE A 77 -5.07 6.90 4.55
CA ILE A 77 -4.98 6.35 3.20
C ILE A 77 -5.40 7.46 2.23
N ILE A 78 -4.56 7.76 1.24
CA ILE A 78 -4.86 8.77 0.20
C ILE A 78 -5.44 8.09 -1.03
N GLN A 79 -4.84 6.98 -1.45
CA GLN A 79 -5.27 6.24 -2.64
C GLN A 79 -5.31 4.76 -2.32
N LYS A 80 -6.29 4.09 -2.90
CA LYS A 80 -6.55 2.68 -2.73
C LYS A 80 -7.02 2.13 -4.07
N VAL A 81 -6.35 1.09 -4.56
CA VAL A 81 -6.75 0.37 -5.77
C VAL A 81 -6.88 -1.09 -5.41
N GLN A 82 -7.96 -1.69 -5.86
CA GLN A 82 -8.23 -3.11 -5.71
C GLN A 82 -8.10 -3.77 -7.09
N ILE A 83 -7.42 -4.90 -7.14
CA ILE A 83 -7.21 -5.67 -8.36
C ILE A 83 -7.74 -7.09 -8.10
N GLY A 84 -8.79 -7.46 -8.83
CA GLY A 84 -9.53 -8.71 -8.62
C GLY A 84 -10.65 -8.59 -7.57
N PRO A 85 -11.27 -9.71 -7.17
CA PRO A 85 -12.49 -9.74 -6.35
C PRO A 85 -12.21 -9.50 -4.85
N VAL A 86 -11.36 -8.54 -4.50
CA VAL A 86 -10.94 -8.26 -3.11
C VAL A 86 -12.13 -7.93 -2.19
N ASP A 87 -13.07 -7.11 -2.68
CA ASP A 87 -14.28 -6.73 -1.95
C ASP A 87 -15.16 -7.95 -1.59
N GLU A 88 -15.17 -8.99 -2.44
CA GLU A 88 -15.88 -10.24 -2.15
C GLU A 88 -15.15 -11.03 -1.05
N LEU A 89 -13.82 -11.08 -1.10
CA LEU A 89 -13.01 -11.79 -0.10
C LEU A 89 -13.16 -11.19 1.29
N GLN A 90 -13.28 -9.88 1.39
CA GLN A 90 -13.51 -9.16 2.65
C GLN A 90 -14.84 -9.54 3.32
N ARG A 91 -15.80 -10.10 2.59
CA ARG A 91 -17.06 -10.59 3.14
C ARG A 91 -16.93 -11.97 3.80
N TYR A 92 -15.88 -12.73 3.49
CA TYR A 92 -15.60 -14.01 4.11
C TYR A 92 -14.82 -13.82 5.43
N LYS A 93 -14.94 -14.77 6.37
CA LYS A 93 -14.18 -14.74 7.64
C LYS A 93 -12.67 -14.72 7.36
N MET A 94 -12.04 -13.57 7.56
CA MET A 94 -10.59 -13.38 7.41
C MET A 94 -9.87 -13.73 8.71
N VAL A 95 -8.72 -14.40 8.60
CA VAL A 95 -7.78 -14.52 9.72
C VAL A 95 -6.89 -13.29 9.73
N SER A 96 -6.96 -12.50 10.81
CA SER A 96 -5.99 -11.45 11.05
C SER A 96 -4.73 -12.06 11.65
N VAL A 97 -3.70 -12.26 10.83
CA VAL A 97 -2.35 -12.49 11.36
C VAL A 97 -1.91 -11.17 11.99
N ASN A 98 -1.83 -11.14 13.32
CA ASN A 98 -1.33 -10.01 14.12
C ASN A 98 0.18 -9.87 13.98
#